data_AF-A0A933GML8-F1
#
_entry.id   AF-A0A933GML8-F1
#
_cell.length_a   1.000
_cell.length_b   1.000
_cell.length_c   1.000
_cell.angle_alpha   90.00
_cell.angle_beta   90.00
_cell.angle_gamma   90.00
#
_symmetry.space_group_name_H-M   'P 1'
#
loop_
_entity.id
_entity.type
_entity.pdbx_description
1 polymer ?
#
loop_
_entity_poly.entity_id
_entity_poly.type
_entity_poly.pdbx_seq_one_letter_code
_entity_poly.pdbx_strand_id
1 'polypeptide(L)' 'MKWSIKLGRVAGIEVYMHLTFILLIAWIVLSHWIQRESIAATIEGVAFILALFACVVLHELGHALTG' A
#
# COMPACT_ATOMS: atom_id res chain seq x y z
N MET A 1 -5.80 -13.19 10.12
CA MET A 1 -4.66 -13.82 9.41
C MET A 1 -3.41 -13.52 10.22
N LYS A 2 -2.54 -14.51 10.53
CA LYS A 2 -1.39 -14.29 11.44
C LYS A 2 -0.34 -13.27 10.95
N TRP A 3 -0.50 -12.75 9.74
CA TRP A 3 0.45 -11.87 9.03
C TRP A 3 -0.16 -10.50 8.67
N SER A 4 -1.20 -10.06 9.38
CA SER A 4 -1.80 -8.74 9.19
C SER A 4 -1.37 -7.77 10.28
N ILE A 5 -1.01 -6.55 9.90
CA ILE A 5 -0.75 -5.44 10.81
C ILE A 5 -1.92 -4.46 10.78
N LYS A 6 -2.31 -3.94 11.95
CA LYS A 6 -3.37 -2.92 12.05
C LYS A 6 -2.80 -1.57 11.62
N LEU A 7 -3.37 -1.00 10.57
CA LEU A 7 -2.98 0.34 10.10
C LEU A 7 -3.68 1.43 10.91
N GLY A 8 -4.94 1.19 11.30
CA GLY A 8 -5.71 2.17 12.05
C GLY A 8 -7.20 1.83 12.10
N ARG A 9 -7.99 2.83 12.48
CA ARG A 9 -9.44 2.75 12.52
C ARG A 9 -10.03 4.02 11.91
N VAL A 10 -10.92 3.87 10.93
CA VAL A 10 -11.57 4.99 10.25
C VAL A 10 -13.09 4.78 10.33
N ALA A 11 -13.83 5.78 10.82
CA ALA A 11 -15.29 5.72 10.95
C ALA A 11 -15.82 4.43 11.64
N GLY A 12 -15.06 3.91 12.61
CA GLY A 12 -15.43 2.69 13.33
C GLY A 12 -14.90 1.39 12.71
N ILE A 13 -14.43 1.42 11.46
CA ILE A 13 -13.93 0.28 10.68
C ILE A 13 -12.44 0.09 10.92
N GLU A 14 -12.03 -1.12 11.28
CA GLU A 14 -10.62 -1.46 11.48
C GLU A 14 -9.94 -1.79 10.15
N VAL A 15 -8.84 -1.09 9.84
CA VAL A 15 -8.06 -1.31 8.62
C VAL A 15 -6.83 -2.14 8.96
N TYR A 16 -6.72 -3.30 8.32
CA TYR A 16 -5.59 -4.20 8.45
C TYR A 16 -4.90 -4.37 7.10
N MET A 17 -3.57 -4.39 7.11
CA MET A 17 -2.75 -4.62 5.93
C MET A 17 -1.95 -5.91 6.09
N HIS A 18 -1.92 -6.71 5.03
CA HIS A 18 -1.13 -7.95 5.02
C HIS A 18 0.36 -7.63 4.82
N LEU A 19 1.25 -8.36 5.51
CA LEU A 19 2.70 -8.12 5.46
C LEU A 19 3.30 -8.29 4.05
N THR A 20 2.64 -9.07 3.18
CA THR A 20 3.03 -9.21 1.76
C THR A 20 2.98 -7.88 1.00
N PHE A 21 2.20 -6.90 1.45
CA PHE A 21 2.22 -5.56 0.84
C PHE A 21 3.57 -4.85 1.06
N ILE A 22 4.20 -5.06 2.22
CA ILE A 22 5.55 -4.54 2.48
C ILE A 22 6.56 -5.21 1.56
N LEU A 23 6.42 -6.52 1.32
CA LEU A 23 7.25 -7.24 0.36
C LEU A 23 7.10 -6.67 -1.06
N LEU A 24 5.88 -6.30 -1.48
CA LEU A 24 5.64 -5.65 -2.76
C LEU A 24 6.36 -4.29 -2.85
N ILE A 25 6.29 -3.46 -1.81
CA ILE A 25 7.02 -2.17 -1.78
C ILE A 25 8.54 -2.41 -1.89
N ALA A 26 9.07 -3.36 -1.12
CA ALA A 26 10.49 -3.70 -1.16
C ALA A 26 10.92 -4.19 -2.56
N TRP A 27 10.08 -5.00 -3.21
CA TRP A 27 10.30 -5.44 -4.58
C TRP A 27 10.30 -4.29 -5.59
N ILE A 28 9.38 -3.32 -5.45
CA ILE A 28 9.34 -2.12 -6.31
C ILE A 28 10.63 -1.31 -6.12
N VAL A 29 11.03 -1.07 -4.88
CA VAL A 29 12.29 -0.35 -4.58
C VAL A 29 13.49 -1.05 -5.21
N LEU A 30 13.62 -2.36 -5.01
CA LEU A 30 14.73 -3.15 -5.53
C LEU A 30 14.74 -3.17 -7.07
N SER A 31 13.58 -3.35 -7.69
CA SER A 31 13.47 -3.44 -9.15
C SER A 31 13.78 -2.11 -9.84
N HIS A 32 13.38 -0.97 -9.27
CA HIS A 32 13.75 0.35 -9.76
C HIS A 32 15.22 0.69 -9.52
N TRP A 33 15.75 0.30 -8.36
CA TRP A 33 17.16 0.49 -8.04
C TRP A 33 18.08 -0.26 -9.01
N ILE A 34 17.80 -1.54 -9.25
CA ILE A 34 18.60 -2.38 -10.17
C ILE A 34 18.54 -1.89 -11.62
N GLN A 35 17.38 -1.42 -12.09
CA GLN A 35 17.21 -1.08 -13.51
C GLN A 35 17.71 0.31 -13.88
N ARG A 36 17.56 1.29 -12.98
CA ARG A 36 17.76 2.71 -13.32
C ARG A 36 18.79 3.42 -12.45
N GLU A 37 19.15 2.85 -11.29
CA GLU A 37 19.98 3.47 -10.25
C GLU A 37 19.52 4.90 -9.89
N SER A 38 18.26 5.22 -10.15
CA SER A 38 17.70 6.57 -10.02
C SER A 38 16.78 6.63 -8.82
N ILE A 39 17.20 7.39 -7.80
CA ILE A 39 16.40 7.64 -6.59
C ILE A 39 15.05 8.25 -6.97
N ALA A 40 15.02 9.19 -7.91
CA ALA A 40 13.79 9.83 -8.36
C ALA A 40 12.79 8.82 -8.94
N ALA A 41 13.23 7.95 -9.85
CA ALA A 41 12.38 6.93 -10.45
C ALA A 41 11.86 5.91 -9.41
N THR A 42 12.68 5.56 -8.41
CA THR A 42 12.27 4.69 -7.31
C THR A 42 11.18 5.35 -6.44
N ILE A 43 11.35 6.63 -6.10
CA ILE A 43 10.37 7.39 -5.31
C ILE A 43 9.06 7.49 -6.08
N GLU A 44 9.09 7.78 -7.38
CA GLU A 44 7.87 7.84 -8.21
C GLU A 44 7.12 6.50 -8.22
N GLY A 45 7.82 5.37 -8.41
CA GLY A 45 7.21 4.04 -8.39
C GLY A 45 6.58 3.68 -7.03
N VAL A 46 7.27 4.00 -5.93
CA VAL A 46 6.74 3.78 -4.57
C VAL A 46 5.55 4.70 -4.28
N ALA A 47 5.64 5.98 -4.65
CA ALA A 47 4.53 6.92 -4.48
C ALA A 47 3.30 6.48 -5.27
N PHE A 48 3.49 5.98 -6.50
CA PHE A 48 2.41 5.47 -7.34
C PHE A 48 1.70 4.28 -6.69
N ILE A 49 2.43 3.26 -6.23
CA ILE A 49 1.79 2.07 -5.62
C ILE A 49 1.08 2.42 -4.30
N LEU A 50 1.63 3.35 -3.52
CA LEU A 50 0.98 3.83 -2.29
C LEU A 50 -0.30 4.61 -2.59
N ALA A 51 -0.30 5.45 -3.63
CA ALA A 51 -1.49 6.17 -4.07
C ALA A 51 -2.59 5.21 -4.58
N LEU A 52 -2.21 4.19 -5.35
CA LEU A 52 -3.15 3.14 -5.78
C LEU A 52 -3.73 2.37 -4.59
N PHE A 53 -2.88 1.97 -3.64
CA PHE A 53 -3.35 1.28 -2.45
C PHE A 53 -4.27 2.16 -1.61
N ALA A 54 -3.96 3.45 -1.47
CA ALA A 54 -4.85 4.41 -0.81
C ALA A 54 -6.21 4.50 -1.51
N CYS A 55 -6.25 4.50 -2.85
CA CYS A 55 -7.50 4.46 -3.62
C CYS A 55 -8.32 3.20 -3.33
N VAL A 56 -7.67 2.03 -3.25
CA VAL A 56 -8.34 0.76 -2.91
C VAL A 56 -8.89 0.82 -1.49
N VAL A 57 -8.11 1.29 -0.52
CA VAL A 57 -8.59 1.44 0.88
C VAL A 57 -9.80 2.37 0.94
N LEU A 58 -9.77 3.50 0.22
CA LEU A 58 -10.91 4.43 0.16
C LEU A 58 -12.13 3.82 -0.55
N HIS A 59 -11.92 3.05 -1.61
CA HIS A 59 -12.98 2.33 -2.33
C HIS A 59 -13.70 1.32 -1.43
N GLU A 60 -12.94 0.47 -0.74
CA GLU A 60 -13.48 -0.52 0.20
C GLU A 60 -14.14 0.15 1.41
N LEU A 61 -13.58 1.27 1.88
CA LEU A 61 -14.20 2.05 2.95
C LEU A 61 -15.53 2.64 2.49
N GLY A 62 -15.63 3.07 1.22
CA GLY A 62 -16.88 3.50 0.60
C GLY A 62 -17.95 2.42 0.68
N HIS A 63 -17.63 1.20 0.23
CA HIS A 63 -18.54 0.04 0.34
C HIS A 63 -18.97 -0.20 1.79
N ALA A 64 -18.03 -0.20 2.72
CA ALA A 64 -18.30 -0.46 4.13
C ALA A 64 -19.14 0.62 4.82
N LEU A 65 -19.09 1.87 4.34
CA LEU A 65 -19.85 2.99 4.89
C LEU A 65 -21.27 3.09 4.31
N THR A 66 -21.48 2.64 3.07
CA THR A 66 -22.79 2.74 2.42
C THR A 66 -23.63 1.47 2.51
N GLY A 67 -23.02 0.33 2.86
CA GLY A 67 -23.71 -0.96 3.04
C GLY A 67 -23.95 -1.69 1.73
#